data_AF-A0A429J6Y7-F1
#
_entry.id   AF-A0A429J6Y7-F1
#
_cell.length_a   1.000
_cell.length_b   1.000
_cell.length_c   1.000
_cell.angle_alpha   90.00
_cell.angle_beta   90.00
_cell.angle_gamma   90.00
#
_symmetry.space_group_name_H-M   'P 1'
#
loop_
_entity.id
_entity.type
_entity.pdbx_description
1 polymer ?
#
loop_
_entity_poly.entity_id
_entity_poly.type
_entity_poly.pdbx_seq_one_letter_code
_entity_poly.pdbx_strand_id
1 'polypeptide(L)'
;MSDQPPPELPPEDRPSITAHVTATGATADYLRQLASVTGRPPETVTIQWAAGQVVVPDTALGDDPAVPAWPTLFDGPPDLPEHTHAYLRR
;
A
#
# COMPACT_ATOMS: atom_id res chain seq x y z
N MET A 1 -20.54 -39.47 13.77
CA MET A 1 -20.19 -38.42 14.75
C MET A 1 -18.70 -38.18 14.59
N SER A 2 -18.27 -36.94 14.33
CA SER A 2 -16.84 -36.65 14.13
C SER A 2 -16.18 -36.48 15.49
N ASP A 3 -15.26 -37.38 15.82
CA ASP A 3 -14.34 -37.31 16.97
C ASP A 3 -13.21 -36.30 16.74
N GLN A 4 -13.50 -35.14 16.16
CA GLN A 4 -12.46 -34.13 15.98
C GLN A 4 -12.22 -33.45 17.34
N PRO A 5 -11.02 -33.55 17.92
CA PRO A 5 -10.72 -32.89 19.17
C PRO A 5 -10.92 -31.37 19.02
N PRO A 6 -11.31 -30.68 20.11
CA PRO A 6 -11.45 -29.23 20.08
C PRO A 6 -10.15 -28.60 19.56
N PRO A 7 -10.23 -27.56 18.71
CA PRO A 7 -9.04 -26.85 18.27
C PRO A 7 -8.25 -26.36 19.49
N GLU A 8 -6.97 -26.65 19.48
CA GLU A 8 -6.06 -26.30 20.56
C GLU A 8 -6.04 -24.78 20.73
N LEU A 9 -6.47 -24.30 21.91
CA LEU A 9 -6.45 -22.87 22.21
C LEU A 9 -4.98 -22.42 22.33
N PRO A 10 -4.60 -21.28 21.73
CA PRO A 10 -3.26 -20.75 21.91
C PRO A 10 -3.00 -20.51 23.41
N PRO A 11 -1.77 -20.76 23.90
CA PRO A 11 -1.44 -20.61 25.31
C PRO A 11 -1.69 -19.18 25.80
N GLU A 12 -2.44 -19.04 26.89
CA GLU A 12 -2.90 -17.75 27.42
C GLU A 12 -1.76 -16.84 27.94
N ASP A 13 -0.57 -17.40 28.18
CA ASP A 13 0.59 -16.69 28.76
C ASP A 13 1.52 -16.01 27.73
N ARG A 14 1.10 -15.85 26.48
CA ARG A 14 1.87 -15.03 25.53
C ARG A 14 1.56 -13.55 25.74
N PRO A 15 2.57 -12.67 25.90
CA PRO A 15 2.33 -11.23 25.95
C PRO A 15 1.63 -10.82 24.65
N SER A 16 0.40 -10.33 24.79
CA SER A 16 -0.47 -9.96 23.67
C SER A 16 -0.84 -8.48 23.77
N ILE A 17 -1.06 -7.88 22.60
CA ILE A 17 -1.49 -6.49 22.47
C ILE A 17 -2.73 -6.49 21.57
N THR A 18 -3.81 -5.91 22.07
CA THR A 18 -5.03 -5.68 21.29
C THR A 18 -5.13 -4.19 20.99
N ALA A 19 -5.33 -3.85 19.72
CA ALA A 19 -5.54 -2.49 19.26
C ALA A 19 -6.83 -2.40 18.44
N HIS A 20 -7.60 -1.34 18.68
CA HIS A 20 -8.77 -1.01 17.86
C HIS A 20 -8.41 0.17 16.96
N VAL A 21 -8.53 -0.02 15.65
CA VAL A 21 -8.22 1.01 14.65
C VAL A 21 -9.49 1.32 13.88
N THR A 22 -9.77 2.60 13.71
CA THR A 22 -10.88 3.09 12.88
C THR A 22 -10.35 4.11 11.90
N ALA A 23 -10.40 3.78 10.61
CA ALA A 23 -10.18 4.73 9.52
C ALA A 23 -11.53 5.33 9.11
N THR A 24 -11.55 6.63 8.84
CA THR A 24 -12.76 7.36 8.41
C THR A 24 -12.45 8.24 7.19
N GLY A 25 -13.51 8.72 6.54
CA GLY A 25 -13.39 9.63 5.38
C GLY A 25 -12.60 9.03 4.21
N ALA A 26 -11.87 9.89 3.50
CA ALA A 26 -11.08 9.53 2.32
C ALA A 26 -10.07 8.40 2.60
N THR A 27 -9.50 8.36 3.81
CA THR A 27 -8.60 7.29 4.23
C THR A 27 -9.28 5.93 4.22
N ALA A 28 -10.52 5.84 4.72
CA ALA A 28 -11.26 4.58 4.71
C ALA A 28 -11.57 4.12 3.28
N ASP A 29 -11.93 5.05 2.40
CA ASP A 29 -12.25 4.74 1.01
C ASP A 29 -11.01 4.28 0.23
N TYR A 30 -9.87 4.95 0.43
CA TYR A 30 -8.59 4.54 -0.14
C TYR A 30 -8.18 3.14 0.33
N LEU A 31 -8.24 2.86 1.64
CA LEU A 31 -7.87 1.55 2.18
C LEU A 31 -8.76 0.42 1.65
N ARG A 32 -10.07 0.67 1.45
CA ARG A 32 -10.99 -0.29 0.82
C ARG A 32 -10.63 -0.55 -0.64
N GLN A 33 -10.33 0.49 -1.41
CA GLN A 33 -9.93 0.34 -2.80
C GLN A 33 -8.59 -0.39 -2.92
N LEU A 34 -7.61 -0.03 -2.09
CA LEU A 34 -6.31 -0.69 -2.06
C LEU A 34 -6.45 -2.17 -1.71
N ALA A 35 -7.28 -2.51 -0.73
CA ALA A 35 -7.63 -3.88 -0.37
C ALA A 35 -8.22 -4.64 -1.57
N SER A 36 -9.17 -4.03 -2.29
CA SER A 36 -9.78 -4.63 -3.48
C SER A 36 -8.78 -4.86 -4.62
N VAL A 37 -7.92 -3.89 -4.91
CA VAL A 37 -6.93 -3.98 -6.01
C VAL A 37 -5.84 -5.00 -5.68
N THR A 38 -5.43 -5.10 -4.42
CA THR A 38 -4.41 -6.06 -3.98
C THR A 38 -4.97 -7.44 -3.63
N GLY A 39 -6.30 -7.63 -3.66
CA GLY A 39 -6.96 -8.88 -3.29
C GLY A 39 -6.78 -9.22 -1.80
N ARG A 40 -6.58 -8.22 -0.94
CA ARG A 40 -6.32 -8.39 0.49
C ARG A 40 -7.53 -7.99 1.33
N PRO A 41 -7.69 -8.54 2.55
CA PRO A 41 -8.73 -8.11 3.46
C PRO A 41 -8.52 -6.65 3.90
N PRO A 42 -9.58 -5.83 3.98
CA PRO A 42 -9.49 -4.42 4.39
C PRO A 42 -8.91 -4.26 5.81
N GLU A 43 -9.14 -5.21 6.71
CA GLU A 43 -8.59 -5.22 8.06
C GLU A 43 -7.06 -5.30 8.03
N THR A 44 -6.52 -6.15 7.14
CA THR A 44 -5.08 -6.34 7.01
C THR A 44 -4.41 -5.06 6.51
N VAL A 45 -4.99 -4.43 5.49
CA VAL A 45 -4.45 -3.18 4.94
C VAL A 45 -4.56 -2.04 5.95
N THR A 46 -5.64 -2.00 6.73
CA THR A 46 -5.84 -1.00 7.80
C THR A 46 -4.82 -1.15 8.93
N ILE A 47 -4.51 -2.38 9.36
CA ILE A 47 -3.47 -2.63 10.36
C ILE A 47 -2.10 -2.20 9.84
N GLN A 48 -1.79 -2.49 8.58
CA GLN A 48 -0.52 -2.09 7.97
C GLN A 48 -0.39 -0.58 7.84
N TRP A 49 -1.47 0.12 7.50
CA TRP A 49 -1.51 1.58 7.52
C TRP A 49 -1.28 2.13 8.93
N ALA A 50 -1.97 1.59 9.94
CA ALA A 50 -1.77 2.00 11.33
C ALA A 50 -0.35 1.72 11.84
N ALA A 51 0.30 0.69 11.31
CA ALA A 51 1.70 0.35 11.57
C ALA A 51 2.71 1.19 10.74
N GLY A 52 2.24 2.14 9.92
CA GLY A 52 3.09 2.98 9.07
C GLY A 52 3.71 2.27 7.86
N GLN A 53 3.24 1.05 7.53
CA GLN A 53 3.75 0.27 6.41
C GLN A 53 3.05 0.60 5.09
N VAL A 54 1.89 1.25 5.17
CA VAL A 54 1.12 1.74 4.02
C VAL A 54 0.90 3.24 4.20
N VAL A 55 1.25 4.01 3.18
CA VAL A 55 0.97 5.44 3.12
C VAL A 55 -0.32 5.65 2.35
N VAL A 56 -1.24 6.42 2.92
CA VAL A 56 -2.43 6.90 2.22
C VAL A 56 -2.11 8.30 1.72
N PRO A 57 -2.03 8.51 0.39
CA PRO A 57 -1.80 9.83 -0.18
C PRO A 57 -3.03 10.72 -0.02
N ASP A 58 -2.84 12.04 -0.12
CA ASP A 58 -3.93 13.03 -0.14
C ASP A 58 -4.71 13.04 -1.48
N THR A 59 -4.35 12.17 -2.43
CA THR A 59 -4.98 11.99 -3.74
C THR A 59 -5.71 10.65 -3.81
N ALA A 60 -6.71 10.51 -4.71
CA ALA A 60 -7.43 9.25 -4.83
C ALA A 60 -6.52 8.15 -5.42
N LEU A 61 -6.87 6.88 -5.16
CA LEU A 61 -6.12 5.75 -5.72
C LEU A 61 -6.30 5.73 -7.24
N GLY A 62 -5.19 5.82 -7.97
CA GLY A 62 -5.18 5.86 -9.43
C GLY A 62 -5.21 7.28 -10.02
N ASP A 63 -5.28 8.33 -9.19
CA ASP A 63 -4.92 9.66 -9.65
C ASP A 63 -3.43 9.69 -10.00
N ASP A 64 -3.10 10.37 -11.11
CA ASP A 64 -1.72 10.65 -11.47
C ASP A 64 -1.13 11.51 -10.34
N PRO A 65 -0.12 11.03 -9.59
CA PRO A 65 0.48 11.83 -8.54
C PRO A 65 0.92 13.14 -9.20
N ALA A 66 0.53 14.28 -8.61
CA ALA A 66 0.99 15.57 -9.07
C ALA A 66 2.52 15.50 -9.07
N VAL A 67 3.11 15.34 -10.26
CA VAL A 67 4.54 15.27 -10.45
C VAL A 67 5.03 16.61 -9.89
N PRO A 68 5.68 16.66 -8.71
CA PRO A 68 6.22 17.92 -8.25
C PRO A 68 7.09 18.43 -9.38
N ALA A 69 7.12 19.72 -9.69
CA ALA A 69 8.08 20.22 -10.67
C ALA A 69 9.46 19.77 -10.18
N TRP A 70 9.99 18.67 -10.74
CA TRP A 70 11.29 18.16 -10.34
C TRP A 70 12.20 19.33 -10.75
N PRO A 71 12.86 20.02 -9.80
CA PRO A 71 13.96 20.88 -10.21
C PRO A 71 14.84 20.00 -11.08
N THR A 72 15.42 20.52 -12.16
CA THR A 72 16.25 19.76 -13.10
C THR A 72 17.33 18.98 -12.35
N LEU A 73 16.98 17.79 -11.87
CA LEU A 73 17.84 16.91 -11.10
C LEU A 73 18.84 16.24 -12.06
N PHE A 74 18.57 16.36 -13.36
CA PHE A 74 19.40 15.96 -14.45
C PHE A 74 19.34 17.03 -15.54
N ASP A 75 20.47 17.68 -15.82
CA ASP A 75 20.73 18.30 -17.12
C ASP A 75 21.15 17.19 -18.09
N GLY A 76 20.17 16.37 -18.48
CA GLY A 76 20.40 15.36 -19.50
C GLY A 76 20.74 16.00 -20.85
N PRO A 77 21.46 15.30 -21.74
CA PRO A 77 21.65 15.73 -23.12
C PRO A 77 20.29 16.18 -23.73
N PRO A 78 20.21 17.37 -24.35
CA PRO A 78 18.95 17.96 -24.79
C PRO A 78 18.23 17.11 -25.85
N ASP A 79 18.96 16.19 -26.48
CA ASP A 79 18.55 15.31 -27.56
C ASP A 79 17.91 13.99 -27.09
N LEU A 80 17.85 13.74 -25.78
CA LEU A 80 17.31 12.49 -25.21
C LEU A 80 15.89 12.13 -25.68
N PRO A 81 14.91 13.06 -25.72
CA PRO A 81 13.56 12.76 -26.22
C PRO A 81 13.56 12.42 -27.72
N GLU A 82 14.47 13.02 -28.48
CA GLU A 82 14.54 12.93 -29.94
C GLU A 82 15.30 11.68 -30.40
N HIS A 83 16.29 11.24 -29.61
CA HIS A 83 17.19 10.13 -29.93
C HIS A 83 17.01 8.92 -29.02
N THR A 84 15.91 8.83 -28.28
CA THR A 84 15.59 7.69 -27.38
C THR A 84 15.80 6.34 -28.07
N HIS A 85 15.36 6.19 -29.32
CA HIS A 85 15.52 4.94 -30.09
C HIS A 85 16.99 4.61 -30.44
N ALA A 86 17.84 5.62 -30.62
CA ALA A 86 19.26 5.44 -30.93
C ALA A 86 20.04 4.97 -29.69
N TYR A 87 19.73 5.51 -28.52
CA TYR A 87 20.35 5.09 -27.25
C TYR A 87 19.88 3.70 -26.78
N LEU A 88 18.71 3.24 -27.24
CA LEU A 88 18.15 1.93 -26.88
C LEU A 88 18.61 0.79 -27.80
N ARG A 89 19.28 1.08 -28.92
CA ARG A 89 19.89 0.04 -29.77
C ARG A 89 21.28 -0.32 -29.24
N ARG A 90 21.38 -1.51 -28.66
CA ARG A 90 22.63 -2.15 -28.23
C ARG A 90 23.33 -2.83 -29.41
#